data_AF-A0A2E8QYA7-F1
#
_entry.id   AF-A0A2E8QYA7-F1
#
_cell.length_a   1.000
_cell.length_b   1.000
_cell.length_c   1.000
_cell.angle_alpha   90.00
_cell.angle_beta   90.00
_cell.angle_gamma   90.00
#
_symmetry.space_group_name_H-M   'P 1'
#
loop_
_entity.id
_entity.type
_entity.pdbx_description
1 polymer ?
#
loop_
_entity_poly.entity_id
_entity_poly.type
_entity_poly.pdbx_seq_one_letter_code
_entity_poly.pdbx_strand_id
1 'polypeptide(L)'
;ATCSRAFTGEYLDEEPILLSAILTTDGDSDGGEEPSGEFIGLIKLSAKGAEAVKRELAAMKNEGVLEAADLPTLLNRLIAGGEPIEALYVTGHWLDVDDAFDLAKARNLV
;
A
#
# COMPACT_ATOMS: atom_id res chain seq x y z
N ALA A 1 2.42 0.82 6.42
CA ALA A 1 2.83 1.84 5.45
C ALA A 1 3.29 3.09 6.19
N THR A 2 4.32 3.78 5.68
CA THR A 2 4.71 5.12 6.12
C THR A 2 4.32 6.13 5.05
N CYS A 3 3.82 7.28 5.48
CA CYS A 3 3.32 8.32 4.59
C CYS A 3 3.94 9.68 4.95
N SER A 4 3.82 10.66 4.06
CA SER A 4 4.26 12.04 4.31
C SER A 4 3.62 12.67 5.57
N ARG A 5 2.44 12.18 5.97
CA ARG A 5 1.74 12.55 7.19
C ARG A 5 0.83 11.42 7.67
N ALA A 6 0.70 11.28 9.00
CA ALA A 6 -0.25 10.36 9.62
C ALA A 6 -1.71 10.85 9.48
N PHE A 7 -2.68 9.95 9.66
CA PHE A 7 -4.09 10.32 9.68
C PHE A 7 -4.43 11.23 10.86
N THR A 8 -5.09 12.38 10.61
CA THR A 8 -5.50 13.35 11.65
C THR A 8 -7.01 13.52 11.78
N GLY A 9 -7.81 12.97 10.86
CA GLY A 9 -9.26 13.21 10.80
C GLY A 9 -9.67 14.62 10.37
N GLU A 10 -8.71 15.52 10.15
CA GLU A 10 -8.94 16.86 9.63
C GLU A 10 -9.21 16.77 8.12
N TYR A 11 -10.27 17.44 7.65
CA TYR A 11 -10.78 17.35 6.28
C TYR A 11 -10.49 18.60 5.44
N LEU A 12 -9.78 19.58 6.01
CA LEU A 12 -9.46 20.86 5.36
C LEU A 12 -8.06 20.88 4.73
N ASP A 13 -7.28 19.81 4.89
CA ASP A 13 -5.98 19.69 4.25
C ASP A 13 -6.16 19.25 2.79
N GLU A 14 -5.81 20.13 1.85
CA GLU A 14 -5.93 19.86 0.41
C GLU A 14 -4.67 19.20 -0.19
N GLU A 15 -3.58 19.08 0.59
CA GLU A 15 -2.35 18.47 0.10
C GLU A 15 -2.45 16.93 0.03
N PRO A 16 -2.08 16.31 -1.10
CA PRO A 16 -2.04 14.86 -1.20
C PRO A 16 -1.10 14.24 -0.17
N ILE A 17 -1.57 13.18 0.49
CA ILE A 17 -0.71 12.35 1.31
C ILE A 17 0.07 11.42 0.40
N LEU A 18 1.39 11.44 0.47
CA LEU A 18 2.25 10.58 -0.35
C LEU A 18 2.65 9.35 0.46
N LEU A 19 2.59 8.19 -0.19
CA LEU A 19 3.11 6.93 0.33
C LEU A 19 4.65 6.94 0.21
N SER A 20 5.33 6.82 1.34
CA SER A 20 6.79 6.80 1.41
C SER A 20 7.35 5.38 1.35
N ALA A 21 6.70 4.42 2.02
CA ALA A 21 7.06 3.00 1.96
C ALA A 21 5.92 2.10 2.44
N ILE A 22 5.91 0.85 1.99
CA ILE A 22 5.19 -0.23 2.65
C ILE A 22 6.19 -1.09 3.41
N LEU A 23 6.05 -1.09 4.73
CA LEU A 23 6.82 -1.92 5.64
C LEU A 23 6.38 -3.38 5.50
N THR A 24 7.34 -4.30 5.40
CA THR A 24 7.11 -5.75 5.38
C THR A 24 7.63 -6.36 6.68
N THR A 25 7.03 -7.47 7.13
CA THR A 25 7.31 -8.11 8.43
C THR A 25 8.74 -8.64 8.58
N ASP A 26 9.48 -8.77 7.48
CA ASP A 26 10.87 -9.27 7.46
C ASP A 26 11.92 -8.15 7.46
N GLY A 27 11.50 -6.88 7.38
CA GLY A 27 12.37 -5.73 7.55
C GLY A 27 12.31 -5.26 8.99
N ASP A 28 13.37 -5.49 9.76
CA ASP A 28 13.61 -4.76 11.00
C ASP A 28 13.31 -3.28 10.74
N SER A 29 12.38 -2.73 11.51
CA SER A 29 12.16 -1.29 11.61
C SER A 29 13.38 -0.65 12.27
N ASP A 30 14.52 -0.70 11.59
CA ASP A 30 15.82 -0.18 12.05
C ASP A 30 15.81 1.37 12.14
N GLY A 31 14.70 2.00 11.74
CA GLY A 31 14.49 3.45 11.77
C GLY A 31 13.46 3.98 12.78
N GLY A 32 12.74 3.12 13.52
CA GLY A 32 11.81 3.57 14.57
C GLY A 32 10.61 4.44 14.12
N GLU A 33 10.32 4.56 12.83
CA GLU A 33 9.14 5.27 12.35
C GLU A 33 7.86 4.44 12.59
N GLU A 34 6.90 5.03 13.30
CA GLU A 34 5.59 4.42 13.49
C GLU A 34 4.82 4.34 12.17
N PRO A 35 4.21 3.18 11.84
CA PRO A 35 3.41 3.06 10.64
C PRO A 35 2.23 4.03 10.68
N SER A 36 2.02 4.75 9.57
CA SER A 36 0.90 5.68 9.42
C SER A 36 -0.44 4.96 9.18
N GLY A 37 -0.40 3.69 8.78
CA GLY A 37 -1.56 2.83 8.56
C GLY A 37 -1.22 1.51 7.89
N GLU A 38 -2.24 0.69 7.65
CA GLU A 38 -2.17 -0.60 6.94
C GLU A 38 -2.64 -0.48 5.49
N PHE A 39 -2.03 -1.24 4.58
CA PHE A 39 -2.44 -1.28 3.19
C PHE A 39 -3.53 -2.34 2.99
N ILE A 40 -4.73 -1.90 2.61
CA ILE A 40 -5.95 -2.73 2.60
C ILE A 40 -6.25 -3.42 1.25
N GLY A 41 -5.24 -3.57 0.40
CA GLY A 41 -5.39 -4.26 -0.89
C GLY A 41 -6.12 -3.47 -2.00
N LEU A 42 -6.40 -2.18 -1.81
CA LEU A 42 -7.06 -1.33 -2.82
C LEU A 42 -6.08 -0.35 -3.47
N ILE A 43 -6.00 -0.39 -4.81
CA ILE A 43 -5.18 0.54 -5.61
C ILE A 43 -6.03 1.08 -6.75
N LYS A 44 -6.05 2.40 -6.90
CA LYS A 44 -6.57 3.08 -8.09
C LYS A 44 -5.41 3.54 -8.95
N LEU A 45 -5.42 3.16 -10.23
CA LEU A 45 -4.42 3.60 -11.20
C LEU A 45 -5.05 4.59 -12.19
N SER A 46 -4.37 5.71 -12.40
CA SER A 46 -4.63 6.54 -13.59
C SER A 46 -4.08 5.86 -14.85
N ALA A 47 -4.38 6.38 -16.04
CA ALA A 47 -3.77 5.85 -17.26
C ALA A 47 -2.22 5.90 -17.21
N LYS A 48 -1.65 6.99 -16.70
CA LYS A 48 -0.19 7.12 -16.50
C LYS A 48 0.31 6.11 -15.47
N GLY A 49 -0.39 5.98 -14.33
CA GLY A 49 -0.02 5.03 -13.27
C GLY A 49 -0.06 3.58 -13.74
N ALA A 50 -1.05 3.22 -14.57
CA ALA A 50 -1.14 1.89 -15.17
C ALA A 50 0.05 1.59 -16.09
N GLU A 51 0.50 2.55 -16.89
CA GLU A 51 1.71 2.38 -17.72
C GLU A 51 2.99 2.29 -16.87
N ALA A 52 3.09 3.02 -15.76
CA ALA A 52 4.20 2.88 -14.82
C ALA A 52 4.25 1.49 -14.20
N VAL A 53 3.11 0.98 -13.72
CA VAL A 53 2.98 -0.39 -13.19
C VAL A 53 3.36 -1.43 -14.23
N LYS A 54 2.84 -1.33 -15.48
CA LYS A 54 3.19 -2.26 -16.56
C LYS A 54 4.68 -2.30 -16.84
N ARG A 55 5.33 -1.13 -16.90
CA ARG A 55 6.76 -1.01 -17.14
C ARG A 55 7.56 -1.69 -16.02
N GLU A 56 7.18 -1.45 -14.76
CA GLU A 56 7.86 -2.05 -13.62
C GLU A 56 7.68 -3.57 -13.57
N LEU A 57 6.46 -4.07 -13.82
CA LEU A 57 6.21 -5.51 -13.93
C LEU A 57 7.03 -6.17 -15.05
N ALA A 58 7.20 -5.49 -16.19
CA ALA A 58 8.05 -5.98 -17.27
C ALA A 58 9.54 -6.00 -16.86
N ALA A 59 10.02 -4.99 -16.14
CA ALA A 59 11.37 -4.97 -15.59
C ALA A 59 11.59 -6.12 -14.60
N MET A 60 10.69 -6.28 -13.62
CA MET A 60 10.72 -7.38 -12.65
C MET A 60 10.68 -8.76 -13.30
N LYS A 61 9.94 -8.91 -14.41
CA LYS A 61 9.93 -10.16 -15.19
C LYS A 61 11.28 -10.42 -15.84
N ASN A 62 11.90 -9.41 -16.44
CA ASN A 62 13.21 -9.53 -17.08
C ASN A 62 14.31 -9.80 -16.05
N GLU A 63 14.17 -9.28 -14.84
CA GLU A 63 15.04 -9.56 -13.69
C GLU A 63 14.81 -10.96 -13.08
N GLY A 64 13.72 -11.64 -13.43
CA GLY A 64 13.37 -12.95 -12.90
C GLY A 64 12.81 -12.94 -11.47
N VAL A 65 12.42 -11.78 -10.94
CA VAL A 65 11.93 -11.62 -9.56
C VAL A 65 10.40 -11.53 -9.47
N LEU A 66 9.71 -11.34 -10.60
CA LEU A 66 8.26 -11.09 -10.62
C LEU A 66 7.43 -12.21 -9.95
N GLU A 67 7.81 -13.48 -10.12
CA GLU A 67 7.01 -14.61 -9.61
C GLU A 67 6.99 -14.71 -8.09
N ALA A 68 8.00 -14.16 -7.41
CA ALA A 68 8.09 -14.16 -5.96
C ALA A 68 7.68 -12.81 -5.33
N ALA A 69 7.37 -11.79 -6.15
CA ALA A 69 7.09 -10.46 -5.67
C ALA A 69 5.64 -10.30 -5.19
N ASP A 70 5.47 -9.48 -4.16
CA ASP A 70 4.19 -9.05 -3.63
C ASP A 70 3.88 -7.58 -3.98
N LEU A 71 2.69 -7.11 -3.62
CA LEU A 71 2.30 -5.71 -3.81
C LEU A 71 3.20 -4.71 -3.06
N PRO A 72 3.59 -4.94 -1.79
CA PRO A 72 4.61 -4.13 -1.11
C PRO A 72 5.89 -3.96 -1.93
N THR A 73 6.43 -5.05 -2.50
CA THR A 73 7.63 -5.02 -3.34
C THR A 73 7.42 -4.16 -4.57
N LEU A 74 6.31 -4.35 -5.31
CA LEU A 74 5.99 -3.53 -6.48
C LEU A 74 5.88 -2.04 -6.13
N LEU A 75 5.13 -1.72 -5.07
CA LEU A 75 4.89 -0.32 -4.67
C LEU A 75 6.16 0.37 -4.20
N ASN A 76 6.99 -0.32 -3.41
CA ASN A 76 8.29 0.20 -2.99
C ASN A 76 9.24 0.43 -4.17
N ARG A 77 9.22 -0.45 -5.19
CA ARG A 77 10.01 -0.24 -6.43
C ARG A 77 9.53 0.97 -7.23
N LEU A 78 8.22 1.17 -7.36
CA LEU A 78 7.65 2.35 -8.01
C LEU A 78 8.04 3.64 -7.27
N ILE A 79 8.00 3.64 -5.93
CA ILE A 79 8.43 4.77 -5.10
C ILE A 79 9.93 5.04 -5.29
N ALA A 80 10.78 4.00 -5.24
CA ALA A 80 12.21 4.12 -5.48
C ALA A 80 12.54 4.63 -6.90
N GLY A 81 11.68 4.31 -7.88
CA GLY A 81 11.71 4.84 -9.24
C GLY A 81 11.18 6.27 -9.38
N GLY A 82 10.71 6.89 -8.30
CA GLY A 82 10.21 8.27 -8.27
C GLY A 82 8.76 8.46 -8.72
N GLU A 83 7.97 7.38 -8.84
CA GLU A 83 6.54 7.51 -9.13
C GLU A 83 5.80 7.99 -7.87
N PRO A 84 5.06 9.12 -7.92
CA PRO A 84 4.29 9.58 -6.78
C PRO A 84 3.04 8.70 -6.60
N ILE A 85 2.85 8.19 -5.38
CA ILE A 85 1.69 7.38 -5.01
C ILE A 85 0.95 8.10 -3.89
N GLU A 86 -0.30 8.45 -4.13
CA GLU A 86 -1.16 9.08 -3.12
C GLU A 86 -1.78 8.00 -2.22
N ALA A 87 -1.69 8.21 -0.91
CA ALA A 87 -2.34 7.40 0.11
C ALA A 87 -3.68 8.03 0.50
N LEU A 88 -4.74 7.22 0.50
CA LEU A 88 -6.07 7.60 0.96
C LEU A 88 -6.38 6.81 2.23
N TYR A 89 -6.51 7.51 3.36
CA TYR A 89 -6.90 6.88 4.61
C TYR A 89 -8.38 6.51 4.59
N VAL A 90 -8.69 5.22 4.74
CA VAL A 90 -10.05 4.69 4.86
C VAL A 90 -10.26 4.23 6.29
N THR A 91 -11.06 4.99 7.06
CA THR A 91 -11.35 4.68 8.46
C THR A 91 -12.64 3.89 8.61
N GLY A 92 -12.55 2.72 9.25
CA GLY A 92 -13.70 1.90 9.65
C GLY A 92 -14.43 1.22 8.49
N HIS A 93 -15.37 0.33 8.85
CA HIS A 93 -16.30 -0.34 7.93
C HIS A 93 -15.67 -1.24 6.86
N TRP A 94 -14.44 -1.72 7.09
CA TRP A 94 -13.81 -2.78 6.30
C TRP A 94 -13.20 -3.82 7.24
N LEU A 95 -13.02 -5.04 6.74
CA LEU A 95 -12.44 -6.17 7.45
C LEU A 95 -11.76 -7.08 6.42
N ASP A 96 -10.53 -7.50 6.69
CA ASP A 96 -9.87 -8.53 5.91
C ASP A 96 -10.48 -9.91 6.19
N VAL A 97 -10.71 -10.68 5.13
CA VAL A 97 -11.23 -12.04 5.20
C VAL A 97 -10.25 -12.95 4.50
N ASP A 98 -9.25 -13.40 5.24
CA ASP A 98 -8.18 -14.26 4.71
C ASP A 98 -8.41 -15.74 5.01
N ASP A 99 -9.20 -16.05 6.04
CA ASP A 99 -9.52 -17.41 6.42
C ASP A 99 -11.00 -17.65 6.80
N ALA A 100 -11.31 -18.92 7.13
CA ALA A 100 -12.65 -19.34 7.51
C ALA A 100 -13.12 -18.73 8.84
N PHE A 101 -12.21 -18.39 9.75
CA PHE A 101 -12.53 -17.74 11.02
C PHE A 101 -12.82 -16.27 10.81
N ASP A 102 -12.10 -15.58 9.93
CA ASP A 102 -12.39 -14.20 9.55
C ASP A 102 -13.75 -14.08 8.88
N LEU A 103 -14.10 -15.03 8.01
CA LEU A 103 -15.44 -15.11 7.43
C LEU A 103 -16.53 -15.27 8.52
N ALA A 104 -16.27 -16.10 9.53
CA ALA A 104 -17.20 -16.28 10.65
C ALA A 104 -17.37 -15.01 11.49
N LYS A 105 -16.31 -14.21 11.66
CA LYS A 105 -16.37 -12.88 12.30
C LYS A 105 -17.15 -11.90 11.44
N ALA A 106 -16.85 -11.84 10.14
CA ALA A 106 -17.46 -10.93 9.18
C ALA A 106 -18.99 -11.04 9.14
N ARG A 107 -19.53 -12.27 9.23
CA ARG A 107 -20.99 -12.53 9.26
C ARG A 107 -21.73 -11.80 10.37
N ASN A 108 -21.07 -11.52 11.50
CA ASN A 108 -21.71 -10.94 12.68
C ASN A 108 -21.49 -9.42 12.79
N LEU A 109 -20.86 -8.80 11.79
CA LEU A 109 -20.79 -7.34 11.68
C LEU A 109 -22.15 -6.82 11.20
N VAL A 110 -22.75 -5.91 11.99
CA VAL A 110 -24.04 -5.25 11.72
C VAL A 110 -23.81 -3.75 11.61
#